data_AF-A0A0F9IKB8-F1
#
_entry.id   AF-A0A0F9IKB8-F1
#
_cell.length_a   1.000
_cell.length_b   1.000
_cell.length_c   1.000
_cell.angle_alpha   90.00
_cell.angle_beta   90.00
_cell.angle_gamma   90.00
#
_symmetry.space_group_name_H-M   'P 1'
#
loop_
_entity.id
_entity.type
_entity.pdbx_description
1 polymer ?
#
loop_
_entity_poly.entity_id
_entity_poly.type
_entity_poly.pdbx_seq_one_letter_code
_entity_poly.pdbx_strand_id
1 'polypeptide(L)'
;MAIETNKRIYRTHKFLNITENYLIVIKMIHEKKVWKEYFKGIINGTKKFEIRLNDCGYQTGDEMLLREWDNEKQEYTGYERTLSIKYLVSLDDVKKFWSKKEIKKYGIVVLGL
;
A
#
# COMPACT_ATOMS: atom_id res chain seq x y z
N MET A 1 -9.49 29.73 16.84
CA MET A 1 -8.29 28.88 16.68
C MET A 1 -8.32 27.78 17.72
N ALA A 2 -8.59 26.56 17.28
CA ALA A 2 -8.17 25.31 17.91
C ALA A 2 -8.34 24.26 16.81
N ILE A 3 -7.22 23.79 16.27
CA ILE A 3 -7.21 22.73 15.25
C ILE A 3 -7.32 21.44 16.05
N GLU A 4 -8.54 20.90 16.17
CA GLU A 4 -8.74 19.60 16.77
C GLU A 4 -8.16 18.50 15.89
N THR A 5 -7.46 17.60 16.58
CA THR A 5 -6.52 16.60 16.10
C THR A 5 -7.11 15.60 15.10
N ASN A 6 -6.28 15.25 14.11
CA ASN A 6 -6.44 14.19 13.11
C ASN A 6 -7.21 12.95 13.62
N LYS A 7 -8.51 12.88 13.34
CA LYS A 7 -9.25 11.60 13.38
C LYS A 7 -8.89 10.80 12.12
N ARG A 8 -8.07 9.76 12.30
CA ARG A 8 -7.79 8.71 11.30
C ARG A 8 -9.11 8.07 10.86
N ILE A 9 -9.56 8.36 9.64
CA ILE A 9 -10.78 7.81 9.08
C ILE A 9 -10.48 6.39 8.60
N TYR A 10 -10.99 5.39 9.32
CA TYR A 10 -11.08 4.02 8.83
C TYR A 10 -12.48 3.76 8.26
N ARG A 11 -12.50 3.10 7.11
CA ARG A 11 -13.63 2.78 6.22
C ARG A 11 -14.94 2.48 6.97
N THR A 12 -15.99 3.26 6.72
CA THR A 12 -17.37 2.76 6.69
C THR A 12 -17.87 2.96 5.27
N HIS A 13 -18.44 1.91 4.65
CA HIS A 13 -19.16 2.06 3.40
C HIS A 13 -20.43 2.85 3.69
N LYS A 14 -20.35 4.18 3.60
CA LYS A 14 -21.52 5.05 3.59
C LYS A 14 -21.25 6.14 2.56
N PHE A 15 -21.87 5.99 1.40
CA PHE A 15 -22.01 7.09 0.45
C PHE A 15 -22.68 8.24 1.21
N LEU A 16 -21.90 9.26 1.56
CA LEU A 16 -22.46 10.52 2.04
C LEU A 16 -23.04 11.20 0.80
N ASN A 17 -24.35 11.18 0.68
CA ASN A 17 -25.08 12.01 -0.27
C ASN A 17 -24.87 13.46 0.15
N ILE A 18 -23.91 14.13 -0.47
CA ILE A 18 -23.74 15.57 -0.36
C ILE A 18 -24.01 16.13 -1.75
N THR A 19 -25.05 16.94 -1.83
CA THR A 19 -25.47 17.68 -3.01
C THR A 19 -24.34 18.62 -3.46
N GLU A 20 -24.12 18.64 -4.78
CA GLU A 20 -23.07 19.34 -5.56
C GLU A 20 -21.77 18.55 -5.77
N ASN A 21 -21.35 18.48 -7.05
CA ASN A 21 -20.36 17.56 -7.62
C ASN A 21 -18.92 17.80 -7.11
N TYR A 22 -18.62 17.40 -5.88
CA TYR A 22 -17.24 17.18 -5.45
C TYR A 22 -17.08 15.70 -5.12
N LEU A 23 -16.39 14.96 -6.00
CA LEU A 23 -15.84 13.66 -5.64
C LEU A 23 -14.84 13.88 -4.51
N ILE A 24 -15.27 13.69 -3.27
CA ILE A 24 -14.35 13.58 -2.15
C ILE A 24 -13.59 12.27 -2.36
N VAL A 25 -12.41 12.35 -2.96
CA VAL A 25 -11.49 11.21 -3.05
C VAL A 25 -10.94 11.00 -1.64
N ILE A 26 -11.60 10.14 -0.87
CA ILE A 26 -11.11 9.72 0.44
C ILE A 26 -9.90 8.82 0.18
N LYS A 27 -8.70 9.41 0.30
CA LYS A 27 -7.44 8.70 0.26
C LYS A 27 -7.27 7.89 1.56
N MET A 28 -7.14 6.56 1.44
CA MET A 28 -6.88 5.70 2.60
C MET A 28 -5.38 5.61 2.88
N ILE A 29 -5.01 5.55 4.17
CA ILE A 29 -3.62 5.30 4.60
C ILE A 29 -3.53 3.89 5.16
N HIS A 30 -2.72 3.05 4.53
CA HIS A 30 -2.45 1.68 4.93
C HIS A 30 -1.11 1.62 5.68
N GLU A 31 -1.15 1.35 6.98
CA GLU A 31 0.06 1.20 7.80
C GLU A 31 0.59 -0.23 7.69
N LYS A 32 1.87 -0.39 7.31
CA LYS A 32 2.51 -1.71 7.15
C LYS A 32 3.95 -1.71 7.66
N LYS A 33 4.34 -2.84 8.26
CA LYS A 33 5.75 -3.12 8.58
C LYS A 33 6.57 -3.39 7.32
N VAL A 34 7.82 -2.97 7.35
CA VAL A 34 8.83 -3.26 6.31
C VAL A 34 10.15 -3.59 7.00
N TRP A 35 10.82 -4.67 6.61
CA TRP A 35 12.13 -5.00 7.18
C TRP A 35 13.20 -3.99 6.76
N LYS A 36 14.20 -3.79 7.63
CA LYS A 36 15.31 -2.84 7.44
C LYS A 36 15.96 -2.92 6.06
N GLU A 37 16.21 -4.12 5.55
CA GLU A 37 16.84 -4.31 4.23
C GLU A 37 16.02 -3.70 3.09
N TYR A 38 14.69 -3.89 3.11
CA TYR A 38 13.79 -3.35 2.10
C TYR A 38 13.54 -1.87 2.32
N PHE A 39 13.44 -1.43 3.57
CA PHE A 39 13.26 -0.02 3.91
C PHE A 39 14.44 0.82 3.40
N LYS A 40 15.68 0.35 3.58
CA LYS A 40 16.87 0.99 3.01
C LYS A 40 16.80 1.11 1.48
N GLY A 41 16.34 0.05 0.79
CA GLY A 41 16.09 0.05 -0.65
C GLY A 41 14.99 1.02 -1.09
N ILE A 42 13.98 1.26 -0.24
CA ILE A 42 12.93 2.25 -0.51
C ILE A 42 13.49 3.66 -0.38
N ILE A 43 14.25 3.93 0.69
CA ILE A 43 14.81 5.26 0.97
C ILE A 43 15.86 5.68 -0.07
N ASN A 44 16.70 4.75 -0.53
CA ASN A 44 17.71 5.05 -1.56
C ASN A 44 17.13 5.01 -3.00
N GLY A 45 15.84 4.66 -3.17
CA GLY A 45 15.16 4.61 -4.46
C GLY A 45 15.48 3.38 -5.33
N THR A 46 16.24 2.40 -4.84
CA THR A 46 16.53 1.17 -5.61
C THR A 46 15.37 0.18 -5.60
N LYS A 47 14.48 0.24 -4.60
CA LYS A 47 13.25 -0.54 -4.52
C LYS A 47 12.04 0.38 -4.73
N LYS A 48 11.42 0.28 -5.91
CA LYS A 48 10.29 1.12 -6.33
C LYS A 48 8.93 0.40 -6.36
N PHE A 49 8.83 -0.79 -5.75
CA PHE A 49 7.61 -1.60 -5.74
C PHE A 49 7.38 -2.25 -4.37
N GLU A 50 6.11 -2.53 -4.06
CA GLU A 50 5.68 -3.33 -2.90
C GLU A 50 4.88 -4.54 -3.38
N ILE A 51 5.04 -5.68 -2.70
CA ILE A 51 4.26 -6.90 -2.94
C ILE A 51 3.53 -7.22 -1.65
N ARG A 52 2.19 -7.27 -1.70
CA ARG A 52 1.33 -7.52 -0.54
C ARG A 52 0.17 -8.43 -0.91
N LEU A 53 -0.31 -9.21 0.06
CA LEU A 53 -1.64 -9.80 -0.02
C LEU A 53 -2.66 -8.66 0.01
N ASN A 54 -3.66 -8.70 -0.86
CA ASN A 54 -4.72 -7.69 -0.91
C ASN A 54 -5.75 -7.89 0.22
N ASP A 55 -5.31 -7.74 1.46
CA ASP A 55 -6.07 -8.00 2.70
C ASP A 55 -6.88 -6.78 3.20
N CYS A 56 -6.61 -5.58 2.69
CA CYS A 56 -7.31 -4.35 3.05
C CYS A 56 -7.89 -3.58 1.84
N GLY A 57 -7.89 -4.19 0.66
CA GLY A 57 -8.52 -3.63 -0.54
C GLY A 57 -7.83 -2.37 -1.05
N TYR A 58 -6.52 -2.44 -1.27
CA TYR A 58 -5.70 -1.31 -1.76
C TYR A 58 -6.23 -0.75 -3.08
N GLN A 59 -6.13 0.56 -3.25
CA GLN A 59 -6.49 1.26 -4.48
C GLN A 59 -5.39 2.21 -4.94
N THR A 60 -5.32 2.46 -6.23
CA THR A 60 -4.51 3.56 -6.77
C THR A 60 -5.00 4.88 -6.15
N GLY A 61 -4.06 5.71 -5.70
CA GLY A 61 -4.35 6.96 -5.00
C GLY A 61 -4.29 6.85 -3.48
N ASP A 62 -4.38 5.64 -2.91
CA ASP A 62 -4.12 5.41 -1.49
C ASP A 62 -2.65 5.70 -1.11
N GLU A 63 -2.38 5.77 0.18
CA GLU A 63 -1.03 5.89 0.74
C GLU A 63 -0.65 4.68 1.58
N MET A 64 0.63 4.34 1.55
CA MET A 64 1.27 3.32 2.37
C MET A 64 2.17 4.02 3.38
N LEU A 65 1.83 3.94 4.67
CA LEU A 65 2.75 4.31 5.75
C LEU A 65 3.61 3.09 6.08
N LEU A 66 4.83 3.10 5.57
CA LEU A 66 5.80 2.03 5.78
C LEU A 66 6.63 2.33 7.02
N ARG A 67 6.55 1.46 8.02
CA ARG A 67 7.30 1.59 9.28
C ARG A 67 8.40 0.54 9.31
N GLU A 68 9.63 0.99 9.48
CA GLU A 68 10.78 0.10 9.51
C GLU A 68 10.73 -0.79 10.76
N TRP A 69 10.89 -2.09 10.54
CA TRP A 69 10.89 -3.14 11.55
C TRP A 69 12.24 -3.85 11.54
N ASP A 70 12.90 -3.89 12.70
CA ASP A 70 14.10 -4.69 12.93
C ASP A 70 13.67 -6.13 13.26
N ASN A 71 13.85 -7.05 12.31
CA ASN A 71 13.48 -8.45 12.48
C ASN A 71 14.41 -9.20 13.46
N GLU A 72 15.60 -8.70 13.74
CA GLU A 72 16.50 -9.34 14.72
C GLU A 72 16.10 -8.93 16.14
N LYS A 73 15.86 -7.62 16.34
CA LYS A 73 15.48 -7.07 17.63
C LYS A 73 13.98 -7.17 17.96
N GLN A 74 13.16 -7.53 16.97
CA GLN A 74 11.70 -7.59 17.08
C GLN A 74 11.08 -6.26 17.55
N GLU A 75 11.57 -5.14 17.02
CA GLU A 75 11.10 -3.80 17.38
C GLU A 75 11.01 -2.86 16.17
N TYR A 76 10.24 -1.78 16.32
CA TYR A 76 10.27 -0.67 15.38
C TYR A 76 11.50 0.19 15.64
N THR A 77 12.22 0.58 14.59
CA THR A 77 13.39 1.46 14.71
C THR A 77 13.00 2.93 14.89
N GLY A 78 11.75 3.27 14.61
CA GLY A 78 11.23 4.65 14.60
C GLY A 78 11.27 5.31 13.21
N TYR A 79 11.94 4.72 12.22
CA TYR A 79 11.92 5.25 10.86
C TYR A 79 10.62 4.90 10.13
N GLU A 80 10.11 5.86 9.38
CA GLU A 80 8.91 5.70 8.58
C GLU A 80 8.99 6.44 7.24
N ARG A 81 8.21 5.96 6.28
CA ARG A 81 8.08 6.58 4.97
C ARG A 81 6.66 6.40 4.43
N THR A 82 6.03 7.49 4.04
CA THR A 82 4.74 7.47 3.34
C THR A 82 4.97 7.48 1.83
N LEU A 83 4.31 6.56 1.12
CA LEU A 83 4.35 6.46 -0.34
C LEU A 83 2.93 6.38 -0.90
N SER A 84 2.63 7.09 -1.99
CA SER A 84 1.36 6.93 -2.70
C SER A 84 1.39 5.71 -3.62
N ILE A 85 0.29 4.94 -3.65
CA ILE A 85 0.09 3.84 -4.59
C ILE A 85 -0.22 4.45 -5.96
N LYS A 86 0.78 4.44 -6.84
CA LYS A 86 0.66 4.98 -8.21
C LYS A 86 0.14 3.95 -9.20
N TYR A 87 0.39 2.68 -8.95
CA TYR A 87 0.03 1.57 -9.82
C TYR A 87 -0.24 0.33 -8.99
N LEU A 88 -1.20 -0.48 -9.43
CA LEU A 88 -1.61 -1.70 -8.74
C LEU A 88 -1.84 -2.81 -9.77
N VAL A 89 -1.29 -3.99 -9.49
CA VAL A 89 -1.56 -5.22 -10.24
C VAL A 89 -2.02 -6.28 -9.24
N SER A 90 -3.19 -6.85 -9.50
CA SER A 90 -3.74 -7.94 -8.70
C SER A 90 -3.60 -9.28 -9.42
N LEU A 91 -3.84 -10.38 -8.70
CA LEU A 91 -3.93 -11.70 -9.34
C LEU A 91 -5.04 -11.77 -10.38
N ASP A 92 -6.10 -10.98 -10.27
CA ASP A 92 -7.19 -10.98 -11.25
C ASP A 92 -6.76 -10.29 -12.56
N ASP A 93 -5.85 -9.32 -12.48
CA ASP A 93 -5.22 -8.74 -13.67
C ASP A 93 -4.26 -9.73 -14.32
N VAL A 94 -3.45 -10.42 -13.52
CA VAL A 94 -2.49 -11.43 -14.00
C VAL A 94 -3.20 -12.60 -14.70
N LYS A 95 -4.36 -13.04 -14.18
CA LYS A 95 -5.17 -14.14 -14.77
C LYS A 95 -5.71 -13.81 -16.17
N LYS A 96 -5.68 -12.54 -16.59
CA LYS A 96 -6.03 -12.14 -17.96
C LYS A 96 -4.96 -12.61 -18.98
N PHE A 97 -3.73 -12.83 -18.52
CA PHE A 97 -2.59 -13.19 -19.38
C PHE A 97 -2.20 -14.67 -19.25
N TRP A 98 -2.30 -15.25 -18.06
CA TRP A 98 -1.85 -16.62 -17.79
C TRP A 98 -2.83 -17.43 -16.97
N SER A 99 -2.89 -18.73 -17.24
CA SER A 99 -3.71 -19.67 -16.48
C SER A 99 -3.15 -19.91 -15.07
N LYS A 100 -4.01 -20.36 -14.14
CA LYS A 100 -3.58 -20.78 -12.79
C LYS A 100 -2.48 -21.85 -12.82
N LYS A 101 -2.49 -22.74 -13.83
CA LYS A 101 -1.50 -23.81 -13.98
C LYS A 101 -0.12 -23.24 -14.33
N GLU A 102 -0.06 -22.26 -15.23
CA GLU A 102 1.19 -21.58 -15.59
C GLU A 102 1.74 -20.77 -14.42
N ILE A 103 0.87 -20.00 -13.74
CA ILE A 103 1.26 -19.23 -12.54
C ILE A 103 1.85 -20.16 -11.46
N LYS A 104 1.23 -21.33 -11.22
CA LYS A 104 1.75 -22.31 -10.26
C LYS A 104 3.09 -22.93 -10.71
N LYS A 105 3.28 -23.10 -12.02
CA LYS A 105 4.48 -23.73 -12.59
C LYS A 105 5.68 -22.77 -12.63
N TYR A 106 5.45 -21.52 -12.99
CA TYR A 106 6.52 -20.55 -13.27
C TYR A 106 6.63 -19.42 -12.24
N GLY A 107 5.59 -19.18 -11.43
CA GLY A 107 5.53 -18.06 -10.51
C GLY A 107 5.23 -16.72 -11.20
N ILE A 108 5.25 -15.64 -10.42
CA ILE A 108 5.15 -14.25 -10.89
C ILE A 108 6.36 -13.49 -10.39
N VAL A 109 6.95 -12.68 -11.27
CA VAL A 109 8.08 -11.80 -10.95
C VAL A 109 7.64 -10.35 -11.12
N VAL A 110 7.99 -9.50 -10.16
CA VAL A 110 7.79 -8.05 -10.25
C VAL A 110 9.15 -7.42 -10.53
N LEU A 111 9.31 -6.80 -11.69
CA LEU A 111 10.53 -6.11 -12.10
C LEU A 111 10.39 -4.62 -11.79
N GLY A 112 11.23 -4.10 -10.89
CA GLY A 112 11.35 -2.66 -10.67
C GLY A 112 12.20 -2.02 -11.77
N LEU A 113 11.67 -1.04 -12.49
CA LEU A 113 12.35 -0.26 -13.53
C LEU A 113 12.76 1.14 -13.02
#